data_AF-A0A7Z0HV29-F1
#
_entry.id   AF-A0A7Z0HV29-F1
#
_cell.length_a   1.000
_cell.length_b   1.000
_cell.length_c   1.000
_cell.angle_alpha   90.00
_cell.angle_beta   90.00
_cell.angle_gamma   90.00
#
_symmetry.space_group_name_H-M   'P 1'
#
loop_
_entity.id
_entity.type
_entity.pdbx_description
1 polymer ?
#
loop_
_entity_poly.entity_id
_entity_poly.type
_entity_poly.pdbx_seq_one_letter_code
_entity_poly.pdbx_strand_id
1 'polypeptide(L)'
;MTFDDDSTSRKVGAYIQYAAEHTFKGISINTKYVPHSQVVSEVLKQDFDMVNIGLSVNVPDAAYPLAIGKTGYGLNFSKVSDKTYDGYLTMAATQVSDTKKRYETLQVANEYFTKIKAYMVPIYQPVTANVVTDKIGGFKGNSFHSPAYQDMYWK
;
A
#
# COMPACT_ATOMS: atom_id res chain seq x y z
N MET A 1 8.76 -0.07 -14.93
CA MET A 1 7.95 -0.38 -13.74
C MET A 1 8.43 -1.67 -13.11
N THR A 2 8.86 -1.60 -11.85
CA THR A 2 9.37 -2.73 -11.08
C THR A 2 8.23 -3.44 -10.34
N PHE A 3 8.25 -4.77 -10.33
CA PHE A 3 7.33 -5.65 -9.63
C PHE A 3 8.10 -6.75 -8.90
N ASP A 4 7.47 -7.32 -7.86
CA ASP A 4 7.92 -8.58 -7.27
C ASP A 4 7.89 -9.71 -8.32
N ASP A 5 8.88 -10.61 -8.27
CA ASP A 5 8.92 -11.80 -9.11
C ASP A 5 8.07 -12.94 -8.53
N ASP A 6 6.76 -12.72 -8.56
CA ASP A 6 5.76 -13.72 -8.17
C ASP A 6 4.62 -13.80 -9.21
N SER A 7 3.84 -14.88 -9.12
CA SER A 7 2.78 -15.17 -10.09
C SER A 7 1.67 -14.12 -10.15
N THR A 8 1.36 -13.48 -9.03
CA THR A 8 0.34 -12.43 -8.92
C THR A 8 0.87 -11.14 -9.53
N SER A 9 2.06 -10.71 -9.09
CA SER A 9 2.71 -9.50 -9.57
C SER A 9 2.98 -9.52 -11.08
N ARG A 10 3.33 -10.68 -11.65
CA ARG A 10 3.45 -10.88 -13.11
C ARG A 10 2.14 -10.64 -13.87
N LYS A 11 1.02 -11.14 -13.35
CA LYS A 11 -0.30 -10.92 -13.97
C LYS A 11 -0.73 -9.46 -13.86
N VAL A 12 -0.54 -8.85 -12.70
CA VAL A 12 -0.83 -7.43 -12.47
C VAL A 12 0.01 -6.55 -13.40
N GLY A 13 1.32 -6.81 -13.51
CA GLY A 13 2.21 -6.05 -14.39
C GLY A 13 1.85 -6.16 -15.86
N ALA A 14 1.54 -7.38 -16.34
CA ALA A 14 1.07 -7.58 -17.71
C ALA A 14 -0.25 -6.84 -17.99
N TYR A 15 -1.20 -6.86 -17.04
CA TYR A 15 -2.45 -6.12 -17.17
C TYR A 15 -2.24 -4.60 -17.20
N ILE A 16 -1.41 -4.05 -16.31
CA ILE A 16 -1.11 -2.60 -16.28
C ILE A 16 -0.44 -2.17 -17.57
N GLN A 17 0.56 -2.93 -18.04
CA GLN A 17 1.24 -2.66 -19.31
C GLN A 17 0.22 -2.62 -20.46
N TYR A 18 -0.58 -3.68 -20.59
CA TYR A 18 -1.62 -3.75 -21.62
C TYR A 18 -2.59 -2.57 -21.53
N ALA A 19 -3.18 -2.33 -20.36
CA ALA A 19 -4.19 -1.30 -20.17
C ALA A 19 -3.65 0.10 -20.47
N ALA A 20 -2.44 0.42 -20.00
CA ALA A 20 -1.85 1.73 -20.22
C ALA A 20 -1.50 1.95 -21.69
N GLU A 21 -0.83 1.00 -22.36
CA GLU A 21 -0.40 1.13 -23.75
C GLU A 21 -1.59 1.18 -24.73
N HIS A 22 -2.71 0.51 -24.41
CA HIS A 22 -3.93 0.55 -25.24
C HIS A 22 -4.80 1.78 -24.99
N THR A 23 -4.77 2.33 -23.77
CA THR A 23 -5.58 3.52 -23.43
C THR A 23 -4.87 4.81 -23.82
N PHE A 24 -3.56 4.89 -23.64
CA PHE A 24 -2.79 6.11 -23.80
C PHE A 24 -1.83 6.00 -24.98
N LYS A 25 -2.14 6.75 -26.05
CA LYS A 25 -1.28 6.81 -27.23
C LYS A 25 0.10 7.37 -26.87
N GLY A 26 1.15 6.66 -27.29
CA GLY A 26 2.54 7.10 -27.10
C GLY A 26 3.16 6.72 -25.77
N ILE A 27 2.44 6.01 -24.89
CA ILE A 27 3.02 5.41 -23.69
C ILE A 27 3.57 4.02 -24.03
N SER A 28 4.76 3.72 -23.52
CA SER A 28 5.30 2.36 -23.44
C SER A 28 5.71 2.08 -21.99
N ILE A 29 5.29 0.94 -21.45
CA ILE A 29 5.63 0.50 -20.11
C ILE A 29 6.59 -0.68 -20.20
N ASN A 30 7.84 -0.48 -19.80
CA ASN A 30 8.78 -1.58 -19.62
C ASN A 30 8.59 -2.20 -18.23
N THR A 31 8.16 -3.46 -18.17
CA THR A 31 8.00 -4.19 -16.90
C THR A 31 9.27 -4.96 -16.54
N LYS A 32 9.61 -4.97 -15.24
CA LYS A 32 10.73 -5.72 -14.67
C LYS A 32 10.23 -6.48 -13.44
N TYR A 33 10.59 -7.75 -13.36
CA TYR A 33 10.24 -8.64 -12.25
C TYR A 33 11.52 -9.07 -11.55
N VAL A 34 11.63 -8.78 -10.25
CA VAL A 34 12.83 -9.10 -9.46
C VAL A 34 12.45 -9.64 -8.07
N PRO A 35 13.36 -10.35 -7.39
CA PRO A 35 13.11 -10.81 -6.03
C PRO A 35 12.70 -9.65 -5.10
N HIS A 36 11.84 -9.92 -4.13
CA HIS A 36 11.28 -8.89 -3.24
C HIS A 36 12.35 -8.04 -2.54
N SER A 37 13.44 -8.65 -2.09
CA SER A 37 14.56 -7.93 -1.48
C SER A 37 15.18 -6.89 -2.41
N GLN A 38 15.17 -7.14 -3.73
CA GLN A 38 15.64 -6.21 -4.73
C GLN A 38 14.63 -5.07 -4.94
N VAL A 39 13.32 -5.36 -5.00
CA VAL A 39 12.26 -4.32 -5.04
C VAL A 39 12.43 -3.37 -3.86
N VAL A 40 12.57 -3.90 -2.64
CA VAL A 40 12.80 -3.11 -1.43
C VAL A 40 14.08 -2.28 -1.55
N SER A 41 15.19 -2.85 -2.04
CA SER A 41 16.42 -2.09 -2.23
C SER A 41 16.26 -0.96 -3.25
N GLU A 42 15.57 -1.17 -4.37
CA GLU A 42 15.32 -0.16 -5.40
C GLU A 42 14.47 0.97 -4.83
N VAL A 43 13.44 0.63 -4.05
CA VAL A 43 12.55 1.60 -3.41
C VAL A 43 13.28 2.46 -2.37
N LEU A 44 14.12 1.86 -1.53
CA LEU A 44 14.93 2.57 -0.54
C LEU A 44 16.01 3.45 -1.20
N LYS A 45 16.62 2.99 -2.29
CA LYS A 45 17.60 3.75 -3.08
C LYS A 45 16.96 4.77 -4.01
N GLN A 46 15.65 4.69 -4.21
CA GLN A 46 14.89 5.54 -5.12
C GLN A 46 15.32 5.35 -6.58
N ASP A 47 15.59 4.10 -6.94
CA ASP A 47 16.06 3.65 -8.24
C ASP A 47 14.91 2.97 -9.01
N PHE A 48 13.87 3.75 -9.31
CA PHE A 48 12.70 3.30 -10.07
C PHE A 48 11.95 4.50 -10.65
N ASP A 49 11.33 4.31 -11.82
CA ASP A 49 10.34 5.29 -12.33
C ASP A 49 8.96 5.05 -11.73
N MET A 50 8.56 3.77 -11.70
CA MET A 50 7.31 3.29 -11.09
C MET A 50 7.57 1.94 -10.45
N VAL A 51 6.92 1.68 -9.31
CA VAL A 51 7.02 0.41 -8.59
C VAL A 51 5.63 -0.02 -8.11
N ASN A 52 5.33 -1.31 -8.23
CA ASN A 52 4.19 -1.90 -7.54
C ASN A 52 4.63 -2.32 -6.15
N ILE A 53 4.07 -1.69 -5.11
CA ILE A 53 4.38 -2.01 -3.72
C ILE A 53 3.11 -1.97 -2.87
N GLY A 54 2.99 -2.94 -1.98
CA GLY A 54 1.90 -3.01 -1.01
C GLY A 54 2.29 -2.41 0.34
N LEU A 55 1.29 -1.88 1.06
CA LEU A 55 1.42 -1.52 2.46
C LEU A 55 0.48 -2.40 3.28
N SER A 56 1.04 -3.04 4.30
CA SER A 56 0.26 -3.73 5.33
C SER A 56 0.27 -2.90 6.61
N VAL A 57 -0.87 -2.84 7.29
CA VAL A 57 -1.05 -2.08 8.52
C VAL A 57 -1.50 -3.03 9.62
N ASN A 58 -1.01 -2.82 10.84
CA ASN A 58 -1.33 -3.64 12.02
C ASN A 58 -2.29 -2.92 12.99
N VAL A 59 -2.63 -1.67 12.72
CA VAL A 59 -3.54 -0.86 13.53
C VAL A 59 -4.74 -0.43 12.67
N PRO A 60 -5.98 -0.51 13.18
CA PRO A 60 -7.18 -0.09 12.46
C PRO A 60 -7.36 1.44 12.46
N ASP A 61 -6.36 2.19 11.98
CA ASP A 61 -6.41 3.65 11.88
C ASP A 61 -5.92 4.13 10.51
N ALA A 62 -6.78 4.87 9.81
CA ALA A 62 -6.50 5.42 8.47
C ALA A 62 -5.34 6.43 8.47
N ALA A 63 -4.97 7.02 9.61
CA ALA A 63 -3.80 7.89 9.68
C ALA A 63 -2.49 7.17 9.36
N TYR A 64 -2.41 5.85 9.61
CA TYR A 64 -1.20 5.07 9.36
C TYR A 64 -0.91 4.90 7.86
N PRO A 65 -1.82 4.38 7.02
CA PRO A 65 -1.57 4.30 5.58
C PRO A 65 -1.43 5.68 4.92
N LEU A 66 -2.05 6.73 5.45
CA LEU A 66 -1.89 8.09 4.94
C LEU A 66 -0.53 8.73 5.32
N ALA A 67 0.16 8.22 6.35
CA ALA A 67 1.47 8.74 6.72
C ALA A 67 2.53 8.58 5.60
N ILE A 68 2.34 7.63 4.66
CA ILE A 68 3.25 7.42 3.52
C ILE A 68 3.37 8.65 2.62
N GLY A 69 2.38 9.55 2.61
CA GLY A 69 2.46 10.79 1.83
C GLY A 69 3.09 11.96 2.58
N LYS A 70 3.37 11.81 3.90
CA LYS A 70 3.86 12.88 4.76
C LYS A 70 5.31 13.22 4.42
N THR A 71 5.63 14.51 4.36
CA THR A 71 7.01 14.98 4.16
C THR A 71 7.94 14.41 5.24
N GLY A 72 9.04 13.79 4.80
CA GLY A 72 10.07 13.23 5.69
C GLY A 72 9.71 11.91 6.38
N TYR A 73 8.55 11.32 6.09
CA TYR A 73 8.22 9.99 6.61
C TYR A 73 9.07 8.90 5.93
N GLY A 74 9.61 7.96 6.70
CA GLY A 74 10.58 6.97 6.19
C GLY A 74 10.03 6.01 5.13
N LEU A 75 8.71 5.82 5.08
CA LEU A 75 8.04 5.03 4.04
C LEU A 75 7.43 5.89 2.92
N ASN A 76 7.74 7.19 2.88
CA ASN A 76 7.37 8.07 1.76
C ASN A 76 8.29 7.83 0.57
N PHE A 77 8.06 6.70 -0.09
CA PHE A 77 8.82 6.29 -1.26
C PHE A 77 8.51 7.13 -2.50
N SER A 78 7.38 7.84 -2.52
CA SER A 78 7.04 8.80 -3.57
C SER A 78 7.82 10.11 -3.48
N LYS A 79 8.59 10.34 -2.39
CA LYS A 79 9.27 11.63 -2.09
C LYS A 79 8.33 12.84 -2.12
N VAL A 80 7.04 12.63 -1.87
CA VAL A 80 6.07 13.73 -1.83
C VAL A 80 6.47 14.70 -0.73
N SER A 81 6.48 15.98 -1.07
CA SER A 81 6.66 17.07 -0.11
C SER A 81 5.61 18.14 -0.40
N ASP A 82 4.43 18.02 0.21
CA ASP A 82 3.26 18.85 -0.08
C ASP A 82 2.69 19.42 1.22
N LYS A 83 2.84 20.75 1.39
CA LYS A 83 2.38 21.46 2.60
C LYS A 83 0.87 21.37 2.82
N THR A 84 0.08 21.29 1.75
CA THR A 84 -1.38 21.15 1.86
C THR A 84 -1.73 19.78 2.42
N TYR A 85 -1.09 18.73 1.89
CA TYR A 85 -1.29 17.37 2.38
C TYR A 85 -0.81 17.21 3.84
N ASP A 86 0.40 17.70 4.16
CA ASP A 86 0.93 17.70 5.52
C ASP A 86 0.04 18.46 6.50
N GLY A 87 -0.60 19.53 6.03
CA GLY A 87 -1.59 20.30 6.78
C GLY A 87 -2.78 19.44 7.20
N TYR A 88 -3.36 18.65 6.28
CA TYR A 88 -4.47 17.75 6.62
C TYR A 88 -4.07 16.70 7.66
N LEU A 89 -2.88 16.10 7.53
CA LEU A 89 -2.39 15.11 8.50
C LEU A 89 -2.15 15.75 9.87
N THR A 90 -1.59 16.96 9.90
CA THR A 90 -1.37 17.71 11.14
C THR A 90 -2.70 18.09 11.80
N MET A 91 -3.70 18.51 11.02
CA MET A 91 -5.06 18.78 11.52
C MET A 91 -5.73 17.52 12.09
N ALA A 92 -5.65 16.39 11.39
CA ALA A 92 -6.21 15.13 11.88
C ALA A 92 -5.55 14.68 13.20
N ALA A 93 -4.26 14.96 13.38
CA ALA A 93 -3.53 14.65 14.61
C ALA A 93 -3.98 15.50 15.82
N THR A 94 -4.54 16.70 15.63
CA THR A 94 -5.06 17.53 16.73
C THR A 94 -6.54 17.27 17.04
N GLN A 95 -7.27 16.58 16.17
CA GLN A 95 -8.71 16.31 16.28
C GLN A 95 -9.04 15.00 17.02
N VAL A 96 -8.13 14.46 17.83
CA VAL A 96 -8.31 13.16 18.50
C VAL A 96 -9.55 13.06 19.39
N SER A 97 -10.03 14.18 19.94
CA SER A 97 -11.23 14.25 20.77
C SER A 97 -12.54 14.37 19.98
N ASP A 98 -12.47 14.71 18.67
CA ASP A 98 -13.61 14.80 17.76
C ASP A 98 -13.40 13.78 16.63
N THR A 99 -13.78 12.54 16.92
CA THR A 99 -13.53 11.39 16.03
C THR A 99 -14.20 11.54 14.67
N LYS A 100 -15.38 12.19 14.61
CA LYS A 100 -16.08 12.47 13.36
C LYS A 100 -15.29 13.45 12.50
N LYS A 101 -14.88 14.58 13.08
CA LYS A 101 -14.10 15.59 12.36
C LYS A 101 -12.72 15.08 11.93
N ARG A 102 -12.07 14.27 12.77
CA ARG A 102 -10.83 13.57 12.43
C ARG A 102 -11.02 12.67 11.21
N TYR A 103 -12.08 11.87 11.22
CA TYR A 103 -12.38 10.95 10.13
C TYR A 103 -12.63 11.71 8.81
N GLU A 104 -13.45 12.77 8.84
CA GLU A 104 -13.68 13.63 7.68
C GLU A 104 -12.38 14.25 7.15
N THR A 105 -11.51 14.73 8.04
CA THR A 105 -10.20 15.29 7.65
C THR A 105 -9.30 14.24 6.99
N LEU A 106 -9.28 13.01 7.50
CA LEU A 106 -8.53 11.91 6.88
C LEU A 106 -9.11 11.48 5.52
N GLN A 107 -10.42 11.55 5.33
CA GLN A 107 -11.04 11.33 4.02
C GLN A 107 -10.62 12.39 3.00
N VAL A 108 -10.61 13.66 3.40
CA VAL A 108 -10.11 14.77 2.55
C VAL A 108 -8.64 14.56 2.20
N ALA A 109 -7.80 14.19 3.17
CA ALA A 109 -6.40 13.87 2.92
C ALA A 109 -6.26 12.74 1.88
N ASN A 110 -7.00 11.64 2.06
CA ASN A 110 -6.97 10.50 1.15
C ASN A 110 -7.38 10.88 -0.28
N GLU A 111 -8.48 11.62 -0.43
CA GLU A 111 -8.94 12.08 -1.73
C GLU A 111 -7.94 13.03 -2.39
N TYR A 112 -7.37 13.95 -1.62
CA TYR A 112 -6.33 14.85 -2.13
C TYR A 112 -5.12 14.09 -2.66
N PHE A 113 -4.62 13.11 -1.89
CA PHE A 113 -3.44 12.33 -2.24
C PHE A 113 -3.65 11.43 -3.47
N THR A 114 -4.78 10.72 -3.50
CA THR A 114 -5.03 9.66 -4.49
C THR A 114 -5.74 10.13 -5.75
N LYS A 115 -6.66 11.10 -5.65
CA LYS A 115 -7.48 11.55 -6.79
C LYS A 115 -7.06 12.91 -7.33
N ILE A 116 -6.81 13.88 -6.46
CA ILE A 116 -6.49 15.26 -6.89
C ILE A 116 -5.03 15.34 -7.37
N LYS A 117 -4.11 14.76 -6.59
CA LYS A 117 -2.67 14.79 -6.90
C LYS A 117 -2.17 13.55 -7.60
N ALA A 118 -2.86 12.42 -7.42
CA ALA A 118 -2.45 11.10 -7.94
C ALA A 118 -0.98 10.76 -7.62
N TYR A 119 -0.50 11.13 -6.44
CA TYR A 119 0.87 10.83 -6.01
C TYR A 119 1.14 9.33 -5.85
N MET A 120 0.07 8.57 -5.62
CA MET A 120 0.05 7.11 -5.67
C MET A 120 -1.27 6.69 -6.29
N VAL A 121 -1.26 5.62 -7.08
CA VAL A 121 -2.44 5.07 -7.74
C VAL A 121 -2.82 3.75 -7.05
N PRO A 122 -3.86 3.73 -6.20
CA PRO A 122 -4.33 2.49 -5.58
C PRO A 122 -4.87 1.52 -6.64
N ILE A 123 -4.44 0.25 -6.59
CA ILE A 123 -4.80 -0.75 -7.59
C ILE A 123 -5.84 -1.74 -7.03
N TYR A 124 -5.58 -2.31 -5.86
CA TYR A 124 -6.48 -3.25 -5.20
C TYR A 124 -6.19 -3.33 -3.70
N GLN A 125 -7.15 -3.85 -2.94
CA GLN A 125 -6.95 -4.29 -1.55
C GLN A 125 -6.71 -5.80 -1.54
N PRO A 126 -5.57 -6.30 -1.05
CA PRO A 126 -5.26 -7.72 -1.06
C PRO A 126 -6.21 -8.50 -0.14
N VAL A 127 -6.56 -9.72 -0.55
CA VAL A 127 -7.30 -10.69 0.25
C VAL A 127 -6.47 -11.96 0.33
N THR A 128 -6.33 -12.52 1.54
CA THR A 128 -5.60 -13.77 1.75
C THR A 128 -6.58 -14.89 2.03
N ALA A 129 -6.60 -15.90 1.17
CA ALA A 129 -7.31 -17.16 1.40
C ALA A 129 -6.33 -18.20 1.95
N ASN A 130 -6.65 -18.81 3.09
CA ASN A 130 -5.82 -19.84 3.71
C ASN A 130 -6.53 -21.19 3.65
N VAL A 131 -5.82 -22.24 3.24
CA VAL A 131 -6.28 -23.63 3.37
C VAL A 131 -5.61 -24.21 4.62
N VAL A 132 -6.40 -24.64 5.60
CA VAL A 132 -5.91 -25.15 6.88
C VAL A 132 -6.45 -26.56 7.08
N THR A 133 -5.57 -27.51 7.42
CA THR A 133 -5.98 -28.88 7.76
C THR A 133 -6.89 -28.89 8.98
N ASP A 134 -7.88 -29.78 8.98
CA ASP A 134 -8.76 -30.04 10.12
C ASP A 134 -8.02 -30.52 11.38
N LYS A 135 -6.79 -31.05 11.24
CA LYS A 135 -5.89 -31.50 12.32
C LYS A 135 -5.30 -30.37 13.16
N ILE A 136 -5.45 -29.12 12.76
CA ILE A 136 -4.90 -27.95 13.48
C ILE A 136 -6.03 -27.17 14.16
N GLY A 137 -5.85 -26.90 15.45
CA GLY A 137 -6.65 -25.98 16.26
C GLY A 137 -5.93 -24.63 16.44
N GLY A 138 -6.67 -23.63 16.90
CA GLY A 138 -6.08 -22.33 17.28
C GLY A 138 -5.74 -21.37 16.14
N PHE A 139 -6.02 -21.73 14.88
CA PHE A 139 -5.85 -20.81 13.74
C PHE A 139 -6.76 -19.58 13.87
N LYS A 140 -6.16 -18.40 14.13
CA LYS A 140 -6.85 -17.12 14.28
C LYS A 140 -6.10 -16.02 13.53
N GLY A 141 -6.63 -15.60 12.39
CA GLY A 141 -6.15 -14.41 11.65
C GLY A 141 -7.25 -13.35 11.54
N ASN A 142 -6.88 -12.10 11.31
CA ASN A 142 -7.80 -11.02 10.98
C ASN A 142 -7.21 -10.12 9.88
N SER A 143 -7.94 -9.08 9.48
CA SER A 143 -7.52 -8.17 8.39
C SER A 143 -6.21 -7.40 8.66
N PHE A 144 -5.70 -7.40 9.90
CA PHE A 144 -4.50 -6.67 10.33
C PHE A 144 -3.37 -7.60 10.80
N HIS A 145 -3.70 -8.85 11.14
CA HIS A 145 -2.75 -9.78 11.77
C HIS A 145 -2.86 -11.16 11.13
N SER A 146 -1.69 -11.65 10.68
CA SER A 146 -1.55 -13.06 10.31
C SER A 146 -1.71 -13.95 11.55
N PRO A 147 -2.14 -15.22 11.37
CA PRO A 147 -2.19 -16.19 12.45
C PRO A 147 -0.85 -16.33 13.17
N ALA A 148 -0.87 -16.30 14.49
CA ALA A 148 0.32 -16.50 15.31
C ALA A 148 0.52 -18.01 15.55
N TYR A 149 1.67 -18.55 15.12
CA TYR A 149 1.97 -19.98 15.27
C TYR A 149 1.93 -20.47 16.73
N GLN A 150 2.27 -19.59 17.69
CA GLN A 150 2.22 -19.91 19.13
C GLN A 150 0.80 -20.21 19.65
N ASP A 151 -0.25 -19.74 18.95
CA ASP A 151 -1.64 -19.98 19.32
C ASP A 151 -2.19 -21.27 18.70
N MET A 152 -1.43 -21.90 17.80
CA MET A 152 -1.84 -23.07 17.03
C MET A 152 -1.38 -24.37 17.70
N TYR A 153 -2.18 -25.43 17.59
CA TYR A 153 -1.87 -26.74 18.18
C TYR A 153 -2.44 -27.90 17.35
N TRP A 154 -1.84 -29.08 17.49
CA TRP A 154 -2.39 -30.32 16.93
C TRP A 154 -3.61 -30.76 17.75
N LYS A 155 -4.73 -31.03 17.06
CA LYS A 155 -5.94 -31.60 17.66
C LYS A 155 -5.78 -33.09 17.93
#